data_AF-A0A8J4WRV7-F1
#
_entry.id   AF-A0A8J4WRV7-F1
#
_cell.length_a   1.000
_cell.length_b   1.000
_cell.length_c   1.000
_cell.angle_alpha   90.00
_cell.angle_beta   90.00
_cell.angle_gamma   90.00
#
_symmetry.space_group_name_H-M   'P 1'
#
loop_
_entity.id
_entity.type
_entity.pdbx_description
1 polymer ?
#
loop_
_entity_poly.entity_id
_entity_poly.type
_entity_poly.pdbx_seq_one_letter_code
_entity_poly.pdbx_strand_id
1 'polypeptide(L)'
;MTESLPQLKEQIQSKLAETQEELNRYGSGPPSDPEQRIIFLTDKITAFNQDAISLTAGEELKSVPLINIFSRMRREFADWKTDLEKSEVKFNKVIEEELQVYEEKYRGREFPGFLNYQTFELIVRNWIKQLEEPSVERMKNISDLIMKTFIQLSEANFLEFPQLLKIAKTKIESIKETKEFEAEVMLRTQFKMELMVYTQDNLYSESLRRLKIEEGEKERVAYGVACPPSGGLYNQSDIKDAMEELTRHLKSYYSGALKPSQRRH
;
A
#
# COMPACT_ATOMS: atom_id res chain seq x y z
N MET A 1 54.39 50.77 -18.70
CA MET A 1 52.96 50.90 -18.30
C MET A 1 52.04 49.97 -19.12
N THR A 2 52.54 48.92 -19.78
CA THR A 2 51.76 48.10 -20.74
C THR A 2 51.40 46.70 -20.24
N GLU A 3 51.95 46.21 -19.12
CA GLU A 3 51.64 44.88 -18.58
C GLU A 3 50.36 44.82 -17.71
N SER A 4 49.90 45.96 -17.19
CA SER A 4 48.80 45.99 -16.22
C SER A 4 47.41 45.97 -16.85
N LEU A 5 47.28 46.41 -18.11
CA LEU A 5 46.00 46.52 -18.81
C LEU A 5 45.36 45.16 -19.17
N PRO A 6 46.13 44.18 -19.68
CA PRO A 6 45.60 42.85 -19.97
C PRO A 6 45.09 42.14 -18.72
N GLN A 7 45.85 42.19 -17.61
CA GLN A 7 45.46 41.61 -16.33
C GLN A 7 44.20 42.27 -15.75
N LEU A 8 44.08 43.60 -15.86
CA LEU A 8 42.89 44.32 -15.41
C LEU A 8 41.65 43.90 -16.21
N LYS A 9 41.79 43.69 -17.53
CA LYS A 9 40.69 43.22 -18.39
C LYS A 9 40.22 41.83 -17.98
N GLU A 10 41.14 40.90 -17.72
CA GLU A 10 40.79 39.55 -17.23
C GLU A 10 40.06 39.60 -15.89
N GLN A 11 40.53 40.42 -14.94
CA GLN A 11 39.88 40.56 -13.64
C GLN A 11 38.46 41.13 -13.75
N ILE A 12 38.25 42.11 -14.63
CA ILE A 12 36.91 42.66 -14.89
C ILE A 12 36.00 41.59 -15.48
N GLN A 13 36.48 40.81 -16.46
CA GLN A 13 35.70 39.73 -17.07
C GLN A 13 35.35 38.63 -16.07
N SER A 14 36.30 38.22 -15.22
CA SER A 14 36.06 37.24 -14.15
C SER A 14 35.00 37.74 -13.18
N LYS A 15 35.15 38.97 -12.66
CA LYS A 15 34.16 39.55 -11.74
C LYS A 15 32.79 39.73 -12.38
N LEU A 16 32.74 40.09 -13.66
CA LEU A 16 31.47 40.21 -14.39
C LEU A 16 30.80 38.84 -14.54
N ALA A 17 31.56 37.79 -14.86
CA ALA A 17 31.05 36.43 -14.93
C ALA A 17 30.52 35.94 -13.57
N GLU A 18 31.29 36.15 -12.50
CA GLU A 18 30.88 35.82 -11.13
C GLU A 18 29.60 36.57 -10.73
N THR A 19 29.54 37.88 -10.99
CA THR A 19 28.37 38.72 -10.67
C THR A 19 27.15 38.30 -11.50
N GLN A 20 27.34 37.94 -12.77
CA GLN A 20 26.26 37.48 -13.63
C GLN A 20 25.74 36.10 -13.19
N GLU A 21 26.63 35.20 -12.77
CA GLU A 21 26.24 33.92 -12.20
C GLU A 21 25.44 34.12 -10.91
N GLU A 22 25.89 35.01 -10.03
CA GLU A 22 25.19 35.38 -8.81
C GLU A 22 23.82 36.01 -9.10
N LEU A 23 23.72 36.91 -10.08
CA LEU A 23 22.45 37.50 -10.50
C LEU A 23 21.48 36.46 -11.07
N ASN A 24 21.99 35.51 -11.87
CA ASN A 24 21.19 34.43 -12.43
C ASN A 24 20.63 33.51 -11.34
N ARG A 25 21.34 33.33 -10.22
CA ARG A 25 20.88 32.54 -9.07
C ARG A 25 19.69 33.18 -8.35
N TYR A 26 19.59 34.50 -8.35
CA TYR A 26 18.47 35.22 -7.71
C TYR A 26 17.22 35.36 -8.60
N GLY A 27 17.35 35.05 -9.89
CA GLY A 27 16.25 35.11 -10.84
C GLY A 27 15.67 36.52 -11.04
N SER A 28 14.59 36.58 -11.82
CA SER A 28 13.81 37.81 -11.98
C SER A 28 12.83 37.93 -10.81
N GLY A 29 13.03 38.94 -9.97
CA GLY A 29 12.08 39.26 -8.91
C GLY A 29 10.69 39.62 -9.45
N PRO A 30 9.70 39.79 -8.57
CA PRO A 30 8.33 40.12 -8.98
C PRO A 30 8.29 41.44 -9.78
N PRO A 31 7.52 41.51 -10.88
CA PRO A 31 7.38 42.73 -11.68
C PRO A 31 6.87 43.92 -10.87
N SER A 32 7.27 45.14 -11.25
CA SER A 32 6.76 46.35 -10.59
C SER A 32 5.30 46.63 -10.95
N ASP A 33 4.89 46.28 -12.17
CA ASP A 33 3.54 46.50 -12.70
C ASP A 33 2.50 45.51 -12.10
N PRO A 34 1.34 45.99 -11.63
CA PRO A 34 0.31 45.13 -11.02
C PRO A 34 -0.24 44.03 -11.94
N GLU A 35 -0.44 44.29 -13.23
CA GLU A 35 -0.97 43.27 -14.16
C GLU A 35 0.08 42.18 -14.40
N GLN A 36 1.34 42.58 -14.59
CA GLN A 36 2.47 41.66 -14.72
C GLN A 36 2.71 40.83 -13.45
N ARG A 37 2.41 41.35 -12.25
CA ARG A 37 2.49 40.56 -11.00
C ARG A 37 1.50 39.40 -10.98
N ILE A 38 0.29 39.59 -11.52
CA ILE A 38 -0.73 38.52 -11.58
C ILE A 38 -0.25 37.42 -12.52
N ILE A 39 0.30 37.79 -13.68
CA ILE A 39 0.87 36.84 -14.64
C ILE A 39 2.03 36.08 -14.00
N PHE A 40 2.97 36.78 -13.37
CA PHE A 40 4.10 36.17 -12.66
C PHE A 40 3.67 35.16 -11.58
N LEU A 41 2.68 35.52 -10.77
CA LEU A 41 2.14 34.61 -9.74
C LEU A 41 1.45 33.40 -10.38
N THR A 42 0.71 33.60 -11.47
CA THR A 42 0.04 32.54 -12.21
C THR A 42 1.04 31.55 -12.79
N ASP A 43 2.15 32.03 -13.33
CA ASP A 43 3.22 31.18 -13.87
C ASP A 43 3.88 30.34 -12.77
N LYS A 44 4.18 30.95 -11.61
CA LYS A 44 4.74 30.24 -10.46
C LYS A 44 3.80 29.16 -9.92
N ILE A 45 2.50 29.46 -9.81
CA ILE A 45 1.48 28.48 -9.38
C ILE A 45 1.32 27.37 -10.42
N THR A 46 1.28 27.72 -11.71
CA THR A 46 1.17 26.75 -12.81
C THR A 46 2.35 25.80 -12.84
N ALA A 47 3.58 26.31 -12.65
CA ALA A 47 4.78 25.49 -12.56
C ALA A 47 4.71 24.50 -11.38
N PHE A 48 4.32 24.97 -10.20
CA PHE A 48 4.10 24.09 -9.04
C PHE A 48 3.04 23.03 -9.28
N ASN A 49 1.91 23.38 -9.89
CA ASN A 49 0.86 22.42 -10.22
C ASN A 49 1.34 21.38 -11.24
N GLN A 50 2.16 21.78 -12.22
CA GLN A 50 2.71 20.85 -13.19
C GLN A 50 3.67 19.86 -12.53
N ASP A 51 4.55 20.31 -11.63
CA ASP A 51 5.41 19.41 -10.86
C ASP A 51 4.59 18.50 -9.95
N ALA A 52 3.53 19.01 -9.31
CA ALA A 52 2.62 18.22 -8.49
C ALA A 52 1.93 17.11 -9.30
N ILE A 53 1.47 17.41 -10.52
CA ILE A 53 0.90 16.42 -11.44
C ILE A 53 1.95 15.40 -11.89
N SER A 54 3.17 15.87 -12.20
CA SER A 54 4.27 14.99 -12.61
C SER A 54 4.64 14.02 -11.46
N LEU A 55 4.62 14.51 -10.21
CA LEU A 55 4.83 13.70 -9.01
C LEU A 55 3.76 12.60 -8.85
N THR A 56 2.49 12.89 -9.15
CA THR A 56 1.42 11.90 -9.09
C THR A 56 1.43 10.91 -10.26
N ALA A 57 2.04 11.28 -11.38
CA ALA A 57 2.29 10.38 -12.51
C ALA A 57 3.56 9.52 -12.33
N GLY A 58 4.45 9.92 -11.40
CA GLY A 58 5.74 9.25 -11.19
C GLY A 58 6.81 9.66 -12.20
N GLU A 59 6.60 10.81 -12.84
CA GLU A 59 7.49 11.42 -13.82
C GLU A 59 8.57 12.28 -13.12
N GLU A 60 9.65 12.60 -13.85
CA GLU A 60 10.68 13.49 -13.35
C GLU A 60 10.15 14.92 -13.16
N LEU A 61 10.49 15.54 -12.03
CA LEU A 61 10.06 16.90 -11.71
C LEU A 61 11.04 17.91 -12.30
N LYS A 62 10.53 19.06 -12.76
CA LYS A 62 11.38 20.14 -13.28
C LYS A 62 12.15 20.83 -12.17
N SER A 63 11.52 20.96 -11.00
CA SER A 63 12.11 21.59 -9.81
C SER A 63 13.04 20.66 -9.02
N VAL A 64 12.71 19.37 -8.93
CA VAL A 64 13.49 18.40 -8.13
C VAL A 64 13.61 17.04 -8.82
N PRO A 65 14.69 16.79 -9.60
CA PRO A 65 14.83 15.61 -10.45
C PRO A 65 14.84 14.24 -9.73
N LEU A 66 15.00 14.21 -8.41
CA LEU A 66 15.23 12.98 -7.63
C LEU A 66 14.07 12.59 -6.69
N ILE A 67 12.99 13.36 -6.65
CA ILE A 67 11.84 13.03 -5.79
C ILE A 67 10.95 12.02 -6.53
N ASN A 68 11.00 10.75 -6.11
CA ASN A 68 10.09 9.70 -6.56
C ASN A 68 9.40 9.04 -5.36
N ILE A 69 8.10 9.31 -5.20
CA ILE A 69 7.29 8.80 -4.10
C ILE A 69 6.89 7.32 -4.27
N PHE A 70 6.75 6.85 -5.52
CA PHE A 70 6.31 5.48 -5.82
C PHE A 70 7.25 4.42 -5.31
N SER A 71 8.57 4.66 -5.36
CA SER A 71 9.56 3.73 -4.81
C SER A 71 9.36 3.49 -3.30
N ARG A 72 8.97 4.54 -2.56
CA ARG A 72 8.70 4.49 -1.12
C ARG A 72 7.34 3.85 -0.84
N MET A 73 6.30 4.26 -1.57
CA MET A 73 4.97 3.62 -1.46
C MET A 73 5.03 2.12 -1.77
N ARG A 74 5.80 1.71 -2.78
CA ARG A 74 5.93 0.29 -3.16
C ARG A 74 6.55 -0.53 -2.04
N ARG A 75 7.50 0.04 -1.28
CA ARG A 75 8.04 -0.59 -0.07
C ARG A 75 6.98 -0.70 1.01
N GLU A 76 6.21 0.36 1.26
CA GLU A 76 5.10 0.31 2.21
C GLU A 76 4.09 -0.81 1.88
N PHE A 77 3.72 -0.96 0.60
CA PHE A 77 2.84 -2.06 0.19
C PHE A 77 3.52 -3.43 0.26
N ALA A 78 4.83 -3.52 0.03
CA ALA A 78 5.58 -4.76 0.11
C ALA A 78 5.70 -5.27 1.55
N ASP A 79 5.99 -4.39 2.52
CA ASP A 79 6.01 -4.84 3.91
C ASP A 79 4.58 -5.11 4.40
N TRP A 80 3.56 -4.39 3.92
CA TRP A 80 2.16 -4.73 4.25
C TRP A 80 1.80 -6.14 3.80
N LYS A 81 2.19 -6.50 2.57
CA LYS A 81 2.05 -7.87 2.07
C LYS A 81 2.78 -8.87 2.97
N THR A 82 3.99 -8.55 3.40
CA THR A 82 4.77 -9.41 4.29
C THR A 82 4.11 -9.58 5.66
N ASP A 83 3.52 -8.51 6.20
CA ASP A 83 2.79 -8.55 7.47
C ASP A 83 1.51 -9.37 7.35
N LEU A 84 0.79 -9.27 6.23
CA LEU A 84 -0.34 -10.14 5.91
C LEU A 84 0.07 -11.62 5.86
N GLU A 85 1.15 -11.96 5.14
CA GLU A 85 1.65 -13.34 5.04
C GLU A 85 2.04 -13.90 6.42
N LYS A 86 2.69 -13.10 7.27
CA LYS A 86 2.98 -13.49 8.67
C LYS A 86 1.71 -13.69 9.48
N SER A 87 0.72 -12.81 9.30
CA SER A 87 -0.57 -12.93 10.00
C SER A 87 -1.32 -14.20 9.59
N GLU A 88 -1.22 -14.61 8.33
CA GLU A 88 -1.82 -15.84 7.81
C GLU A 88 -1.18 -17.08 8.44
N VAL A 89 0.15 -17.13 8.55
CA VAL A 89 0.84 -18.24 9.22
C VAL A 89 0.43 -18.35 10.69
N LYS A 90 0.40 -17.22 11.41
CA LYS A 90 -0.06 -17.18 12.81
C LYS A 90 -1.51 -17.65 12.94
N PHE A 91 -2.36 -17.22 12.01
CA PHE A 91 -3.77 -17.54 11.99
C PHE A 91 -4.04 -19.03 11.71
N ASN A 92 -3.33 -19.64 10.75
CA ASN A 92 -3.42 -21.07 10.49
C ASN A 92 -3.11 -21.90 11.76
N LYS A 93 -2.11 -21.48 12.55
CA LYS A 93 -1.81 -22.12 13.83
C LYS A 93 -2.95 -21.97 14.84
N VAL A 94 -3.54 -20.77 14.96
CA VAL A 94 -4.67 -20.51 15.87
C VAL A 94 -5.90 -21.33 15.47
N ILE A 95 -6.16 -21.45 14.17
CA ILE A 95 -7.21 -22.32 13.63
C ILE A 95 -7.01 -23.76 14.11
N GLU A 96 -5.81 -24.33 13.90
CA GLU A 96 -5.52 -25.71 14.28
C GLU A 96 -5.77 -25.94 15.78
N GLU A 97 -5.35 -24.99 16.63
CA GLU A 97 -5.57 -25.04 18.08
C GLU A 97 -7.05 -24.91 18.47
N GLU A 98 -7.78 -23.92 17.94
CA GLU A 98 -9.20 -23.68 18.24
C GLU A 98 -10.09 -24.83 17.78
N LEU A 99 -9.77 -25.44 16.65
CA LEU A 99 -10.49 -26.58 16.12
C LEU A 99 -10.25 -27.84 16.93
N GLN A 100 -9.03 -28.06 17.41
CA GLN A 100 -8.74 -29.17 18.33
C GLN A 100 -9.56 -29.02 19.63
N VAL A 101 -9.66 -27.81 20.17
CA VAL A 101 -10.47 -27.54 21.36
C VAL A 101 -11.97 -27.75 21.08
N TYR A 102 -12.46 -27.32 19.91
CA TYR A 102 -13.86 -27.53 19.52
C TYR A 102 -14.20 -29.02 19.40
N GLU A 103 -13.33 -29.76 18.74
CA GLU A 103 -13.41 -31.21 18.54
C GLU A 103 -13.51 -31.96 19.88
N GLU A 104 -12.62 -31.66 20.82
CA GLU A 104 -12.57 -32.32 22.13
C GLU A 104 -13.78 -31.98 23.03
N LYS A 105 -14.34 -30.78 22.94
CA LYS A 105 -15.36 -30.29 23.89
C LYS A 105 -16.79 -30.30 23.37
N TYR A 106 -17.02 -30.13 22.07
CA TYR A 106 -18.34 -29.80 21.53
C TYR A 106 -18.80 -30.71 20.39
N ARG A 107 -17.92 -31.54 19.82
CA ARG A 107 -18.33 -32.51 18.78
C ARG A 107 -19.18 -33.63 19.36
N GLY A 108 -20.14 -34.11 18.57
CA GLY A 108 -21.05 -35.20 18.96
C GLY A 108 -22.47 -35.05 18.43
N ARG A 109 -22.80 -33.87 17.85
CA ARG A 109 -24.05 -33.64 17.11
C ARG A 109 -23.88 -33.53 15.59
N GLU A 110 -22.68 -33.21 15.12
CA GLU A 110 -22.38 -32.98 13.70
C GLU A 110 -21.85 -34.26 13.04
N PHE A 111 -22.13 -34.43 11.75
CA PHE A 111 -21.60 -35.56 10.98
C PHE A 111 -20.07 -35.49 10.86
N PRO A 112 -19.37 -36.64 10.80
CA PRO A 112 -17.94 -36.66 10.47
C PRO A 112 -17.64 -35.85 9.20
N GLY A 113 -16.65 -34.95 9.27
CA GLY A 113 -16.29 -34.05 8.16
C GLY A 113 -17.12 -32.76 8.03
N PHE A 114 -18.17 -32.57 8.84
CA PHE A 114 -18.94 -31.33 8.88
C PHE A 114 -18.59 -30.53 10.13
N LEU A 115 -18.41 -29.22 9.97
CA LEU A 115 -18.16 -28.30 11.07
C LEU A 115 -19.27 -27.30 11.22
N ASN A 116 -19.44 -26.83 12.45
CA ASN A 116 -20.24 -25.65 12.71
C ASN A 116 -19.67 -24.44 11.96
N TYR A 117 -20.42 -23.98 10.95
CA TYR A 117 -20.14 -22.74 10.23
C TYR A 117 -19.98 -21.54 11.17
N GLN A 118 -20.68 -21.52 12.31
CA GLN A 118 -20.58 -20.45 13.30
C GLN A 118 -19.20 -20.39 13.95
N THR A 119 -18.56 -21.55 14.20
CA THR A 119 -17.20 -21.61 14.73
C THR A 119 -16.20 -21.09 13.71
N PHE A 120 -16.34 -21.51 12.44
CA PHE A 120 -15.54 -21.01 11.33
C PHE A 120 -15.68 -19.50 11.17
N GLU A 121 -16.92 -19.01 11.10
CA GLU A 121 -17.24 -17.60 10.91
C GLU A 121 -16.66 -16.74 12.05
N LEU A 122 -16.76 -17.20 13.30
CA LEU A 122 -16.20 -16.50 14.46
C LEU A 122 -14.67 -16.35 14.35
N ILE A 123 -13.97 -17.44 14.00
CA ILE A 123 -12.50 -17.46 13.87
C ILE A 123 -12.06 -16.50 12.75
N VAL A 124 -12.72 -16.55 11.58
CA VAL A 124 -12.45 -15.67 10.45
C VAL A 124 -12.67 -14.19 10.82
N ARG A 125 -13.82 -13.89 11.44
CA ARG A 125 -14.16 -12.51 11.85
C ARG A 125 -13.14 -11.96 12.85
N ASN A 126 -12.67 -12.78 13.78
CA ASN A 126 -11.67 -12.37 14.76
C ASN A 126 -10.33 -12.03 14.10
N TRP A 127 -9.91 -12.79 13.10
CA TRP A 127 -8.69 -12.52 12.35
C TRP A 127 -8.80 -11.22 11.53
N ILE A 128 -9.89 -11.03 10.79
CA ILE A 128 -10.13 -9.80 10.00
C ILE A 128 -10.09 -8.55 10.89
N LYS A 129 -10.67 -8.62 12.10
CA LYS A 129 -10.61 -7.52 13.08
C LYS A 129 -9.20 -7.15 13.51
N GLN A 130 -8.29 -8.13 13.59
CA GLN A 130 -6.89 -7.88 13.97
C GLN A 130 -6.11 -7.15 12.87
N LEU A 131 -6.58 -7.17 11.62
CA LEU A 131 -5.93 -6.53 10.49
C LEU A 131 -6.39 -5.07 10.27
N GLU A 132 -7.52 -4.66 10.86
CA GLU A 132 -8.10 -3.33 10.64
C GLU A 132 -7.17 -2.21 11.11
N GLU A 133 -6.78 -2.23 12.39
CA GLU A 133 -5.94 -1.15 12.96
C GLU A 133 -4.54 -1.08 12.34
N PRO A 134 -3.81 -2.19 12.11
CA PRO A 134 -2.54 -2.16 11.37
C PRO A 134 -2.67 -1.57 9.96
N SER A 135 -3.79 -1.80 9.28
CA SER A 135 -4.05 -1.23 7.96
C SER A 135 -4.25 0.28 8.01
N VAL A 136 -4.98 0.77 9.02
CA VAL A 136 -5.20 2.20 9.25
C VAL A 136 -3.88 2.91 9.57
N GLU A 137 -3.06 2.31 10.43
CA GLU A 137 -1.72 2.83 10.75
C GLU A 137 -0.85 2.92 9.49
N ARG A 138 -0.83 1.87 8.67
CA ARG A 138 -0.09 1.86 7.39
C ARG A 138 -0.55 2.99 6.46
N MET A 139 -1.86 3.18 6.33
CA MET A 139 -2.45 4.23 5.51
C MET A 139 -2.01 5.62 5.99
N LYS A 140 -1.97 5.85 7.31
CA LYS A 140 -1.46 7.10 7.91
C LYS A 140 0.02 7.33 7.62
N ASN A 141 0.85 6.28 7.70
CA ASN A 141 2.26 6.38 7.34
C ASN A 141 2.46 6.79 5.87
N ILE A 142 1.64 6.25 4.96
CA ILE A 142 1.65 6.65 3.53
C ILE A 142 1.17 8.10 3.37
N SER A 143 0.12 8.51 4.08
CA SER A 143 -0.39 9.89 4.10
C SER A 143 0.71 10.89 4.53
N ASP A 144 1.44 10.57 5.60
CA ASP A 144 2.56 11.39 6.10
C ASP A 144 3.72 11.47 5.10
N LEU A 145 4.02 10.35 4.42
CA LEU A 145 5.02 10.32 3.35
C LEU A 145 4.63 11.24 2.19
N ILE A 146 3.37 11.21 1.77
CA ILE A 146 2.83 12.09 0.73
C ILE A 146 2.95 13.54 1.17
N MET A 147 2.48 13.88 2.37
CA MET A 147 2.56 15.23 2.92
C MET A 147 4.01 15.77 2.90
N LYS A 148 4.97 15.00 3.42
CA LYS A 148 6.40 15.39 3.45
C LYS A 148 6.94 15.68 2.05
N THR A 149 6.52 14.88 1.07
CA THR A 149 6.96 15.03 -0.33
C THR A 149 6.39 16.31 -0.95
N PHE A 150 5.10 16.61 -0.72
CA PHE A 150 4.50 17.86 -1.18
C PHE A 150 5.06 19.09 -0.47
N ILE A 151 5.43 18.98 0.81
CA ILE A 151 6.15 20.05 1.52
C ILE A 151 7.49 20.33 0.85
N GLN A 152 8.29 19.30 0.54
CA GLN A 152 9.56 19.45 -0.16
C GLN A 152 9.38 20.09 -1.54
N LEU A 153 8.33 19.70 -2.27
CA LEU A 153 8.00 20.32 -3.56
C LEU A 153 7.64 21.80 -3.39
N SER A 154 6.88 22.15 -2.36
CA SER A 154 6.53 23.55 -2.08
C SER A 154 7.75 24.40 -1.72
N GLU A 155 8.71 23.82 -0.99
CA GLU A 155 9.97 24.48 -0.63
C GLU A 155 10.84 24.71 -1.86
N ALA A 156 10.93 23.75 -2.78
CA ALA A 156 11.68 23.91 -4.03
C ALA A 156 11.12 25.02 -4.92
N ASN A 157 9.79 25.22 -4.91
CA ASN A 157 9.13 26.16 -5.83
C ASN A 157 8.89 27.55 -5.23
N PHE A 158 8.76 27.66 -3.91
CA PHE A 158 8.37 28.90 -3.22
C PHE A 158 9.38 29.38 -2.16
N LEU A 159 10.62 28.88 -2.14
CA LEU A 159 11.65 29.29 -1.18
C LEU A 159 11.82 30.82 -1.08
N GLU A 160 11.76 31.49 -2.23
CA GLU A 160 11.92 32.95 -2.38
C GLU A 160 10.69 33.74 -1.93
N PHE A 161 9.55 33.07 -1.66
CA PHE A 161 8.27 33.69 -1.37
C PHE A 161 7.68 33.14 -0.05
N PRO A 162 8.16 33.60 1.13
CA PRO A 162 7.81 33.01 2.43
C PRO A 162 6.31 32.96 2.73
N GLN A 163 5.54 33.98 2.32
CA GLN A 163 4.09 34.01 2.50
C GLN A 163 3.38 33.00 1.61
N LEU A 164 3.82 32.84 0.36
CA LEU A 164 3.27 31.86 -0.57
C LEU A 164 3.60 30.43 -0.11
N LEU A 165 4.84 30.20 0.35
CA LEU A 165 5.26 28.94 0.95
C LEU A 165 4.40 28.58 2.16
N LYS A 166 4.15 29.54 3.07
CA LYS A 166 3.28 29.33 4.23
C LYS A 166 1.87 28.91 3.80
N ILE A 167 1.27 29.63 2.86
CA ILE A 167 -0.07 29.31 2.33
C ILE A 167 -0.09 27.92 1.69
N ALA A 168 0.94 27.58 0.91
CA ALA A 168 1.06 26.26 0.27
C ALA A 168 1.12 25.14 1.31
N LYS A 169 1.97 25.26 2.34
CA LYS A 169 2.08 24.27 3.43
C LYS A 169 0.74 24.09 4.16
N THR A 170 0.07 25.17 4.55
CA THR A 170 -1.26 25.10 5.19
C THR A 170 -2.30 24.43 4.29
N LYS A 171 -2.29 24.70 2.99
CA LYS A 171 -3.19 24.01 2.04
C LYS A 171 -2.88 22.52 1.94
N ILE A 172 -1.60 22.13 1.89
CA ILE A 172 -1.17 20.73 1.86
C ILE A 172 -1.66 19.99 3.11
N GLU A 173 -1.49 20.58 4.30
CA GLU A 173 -1.96 20.02 5.57
C GLU A 173 -3.48 19.84 5.60
N SER A 174 -4.24 20.86 5.18
CA SER A 174 -5.71 20.79 5.14
C SER A 174 -6.22 19.72 4.15
N ILE A 175 -5.56 19.58 3.00
CA ILE A 175 -5.89 18.52 2.02
C ILE A 175 -5.57 17.14 2.61
N LYS A 176 -4.43 16.99 3.30
CA LYS A 176 -4.05 15.74 3.98
C LYS A 176 -5.13 15.31 4.96
N GLU A 177 -5.56 16.20 5.87
CA GLU A 177 -6.60 15.89 6.86
C GLU A 177 -7.89 15.38 6.21
N THR A 178 -8.34 16.08 5.16
CA THR A 178 -9.56 15.72 4.43
C THR A 178 -9.42 14.35 3.74
N LYS A 179 -8.31 14.12 3.05
CA LYS A 179 -8.10 12.89 2.27
C LYS A 179 -7.75 11.69 3.13
N GLU A 180 -7.05 11.88 4.23
CA GLU A 180 -6.77 10.85 5.22
C GLU A 180 -8.07 10.37 5.88
N PHE A 181 -8.96 11.29 6.24
CA PHE A 181 -10.28 10.94 6.77
C PHE A 181 -11.11 10.14 5.76
N GLU A 182 -11.21 10.60 4.50
CA GLU A 182 -11.91 9.86 3.44
C GLU A 182 -11.32 8.45 3.24
N ALA A 183 -9.99 8.33 3.22
CA ALA A 183 -9.30 7.06 3.07
C ALA A 183 -9.54 6.11 4.27
N GLU A 184 -9.52 6.63 5.50
CA GLU A 184 -9.83 5.85 6.70
C GLU A 184 -11.25 5.30 6.65
N VAL A 185 -12.23 6.13 6.28
CA VAL A 185 -13.64 5.71 6.15
C VAL A 185 -13.79 4.61 5.10
N MET A 186 -13.16 4.76 3.92
CA MET A 186 -13.18 3.72 2.88
C MET A 186 -12.54 2.41 3.35
N LEU A 187 -11.39 2.49 4.02
CA LEU A 187 -10.67 1.33 4.52
C LEU A 187 -11.47 0.58 5.59
N ARG A 188 -12.00 1.28 6.59
CA ARG A 188 -12.86 0.68 7.61
C ARG A 188 -14.15 0.09 7.02
N THR A 189 -14.68 0.70 5.97
CA THR A 189 -15.83 0.15 5.24
C THR A 189 -15.47 -1.15 4.53
N GLN A 190 -14.27 -1.26 3.94
CA GLN A 190 -13.77 -2.52 3.38
C GLN A 190 -13.73 -3.61 4.45
N PHE A 191 -13.20 -3.33 5.64
CA PHE A 191 -13.19 -4.30 6.74
C PHE A 191 -14.60 -4.74 7.17
N LYS A 192 -15.56 -3.81 7.24
CA LYS A 192 -16.97 -4.16 7.51
C LYS A 192 -17.56 -5.10 6.47
N MET A 193 -17.18 -4.95 5.19
CA MET A 193 -17.62 -5.85 4.12
C MET A 193 -16.94 -7.21 4.23
N GLU A 194 -15.63 -7.27 4.49
CA GLU A 194 -14.89 -8.54 4.64
C GLU A 194 -15.34 -9.34 5.87
N LEU A 195 -15.87 -8.67 6.90
CA LEU A 195 -16.51 -9.35 8.03
C LEU A 195 -17.77 -10.11 7.64
N MET A 196 -18.40 -9.81 6.50
CA MET A 196 -19.51 -10.62 5.98
C MET A 196 -18.92 -11.84 5.30
N VAL A 197 -18.64 -12.88 6.11
CA VAL A 197 -18.07 -14.14 5.62
C VAL A 197 -19.05 -14.78 4.65
N TYR A 198 -18.76 -14.71 3.36
CA TYR A 198 -19.62 -15.18 2.29
C TYR A 198 -18.78 -15.46 1.04
N THR A 199 -19.08 -16.55 0.35
CA THR A 199 -18.47 -16.88 -0.94
C THR A 199 -19.53 -17.47 -1.86
N GLN A 200 -19.40 -17.24 -3.16
CA GLN A 200 -20.25 -17.90 -4.15
C GLN A 200 -19.76 -19.34 -4.36
N ASP A 201 -20.69 -20.30 -4.40
CA ASP A 201 -20.38 -21.74 -4.51
C ASP A 201 -19.43 -22.07 -5.68
N ASN A 202 -19.59 -21.39 -6.82
CA ASN A 202 -18.72 -21.58 -7.99
C ASN A 202 -17.27 -21.15 -7.71
N LEU A 203 -17.07 -19.99 -7.09
CA LEU A 203 -15.72 -19.47 -6.77
C LEU A 203 -15.03 -20.33 -5.70
N TYR A 204 -15.80 -20.75 -4.71
CA TYR A 204 -15.32 -21.63 -3.65
C TYR A 204 -14.94 -23.01 -4.17
N SER A 205 -15.80 -23.63 -4.98
CA SER A 205 -15.56 -24.98 -5.51
C SER A 205 -14.38 -25.02 -6.49
N GLU A 206 -14.17 -23.97 -7.29
CA GLU A 206 -12.99 -23.83 -8.14
C GLU A 206 -11.70 -23.66 -7.32
N SER A 207 -11.72 -22.84 -6.28
CA SER A 207 -10.56 -22.60 -5.41
C SER A 207 -10.19 -23.85 -4.62
N LEU A 208 -11.19 -24.58 -4.12
CA LEU A 208 -11.00 -25.84 -3.40
C LEU A 208 -10.43 -26.92 -4.32
N ARG A 209 -10.95 -27.03 -5.55
CA ARG A 209 -10.44 -27.98 -6.56
C ARG A 209 -8.96 -27.69 -6.88
N ARG A 210 -8.61 -26.41 -7.04
CA ARG A 210 -7.24 -25.98 -7.33
C ARG A 210 -6.26 -26.38 -6.21
N LEU A 211 -6.63 -26.13 -4.96
CA LEU A 211 -5.81 -26.51 -3.80
C LEU A 211 -5.60 -28.02 -3.69
N LYS A 212 -6.67 -28.81 -3.92
CA LYS A 212 -6.56 -30.28 -3.93
C LYS A 212 -5.62 -30.80 -5.03
N ILE A 213 -5.58 -30.14 -6.19
CA ILE A 213 -4.65 -30.48 -7.28
C ILE A 213 -3.21 -30.10 -6.90
N GLU A 214 -2.98 -28.88 -6.41
CA GLU A 214 -1.64 -28.40 -6.03
C GLU A 214 -1.02 -29.24 -4.90
N GLU A 215 -1.81 -29.67 -3.92
CA GLU A 215 -1.34 -30.55 -2.84
C GLU A 215 -1.06 -31.97 -3.35
N GLY A 216 -1.92 -32.52 -4.22
CA GLY A 216 -1.68 -33.82 -4.85
C GLY A 216 -0.43 -33.83 -5.75
N GLU A 217 -0.12 -32.72 -6.42
CA GLU A 217 1.12 -32.55 -7.19
C GLU A 217 2.35 -32.46 -6.28
N LYS A 218 2.26 -31.72 -5.15
CA LYS A 218 3.34 -31.66 -4.16
C LYS A 218 3.62 -33.01 -3.52
N GLU A 219 2.59 -33.80 -3.21
CA GLU A 219 2.74 -35.17 -2.70
C GLU A 219 3.38 -36.10 -3.73
N ARG A 220 2.99 -36.01 -5.02
CA ARG A 220 3.62 -36.78 -6.11
C ARG A 220 5.10 -36.44 -6.26
N VAL A 221 5.47 -35.17 -6.10
CA VAL A 221 6.87 -34.73 -6.16
C VAL A 221 7.66 -35.18 -4.93
N ALA A 222 7.04 -35.22 -3.75
CA ALA A 222 7.70 -35.59 -2.49
C ALA A 222 7.84 -37.11 -2.27
N TYR A 223 6.85 -37.91 -2.69
CA TYR A 223 6.77 -39.35 -2.37
C TYR A 223 6.73 -40.29 -3.59
N GLY A 224 6.72 -39.75 -4.82
CA GLY A 224 6.78 -40.53 -6.06
C GLY A 224 5.48 -41.25 -6.47
N VAL A 225 4.46 -41.29 -5.61
CA VAL A 225 3.12 -41.83 -5.90
C VAL A 225 2.07 -40.92 -5.24
N ALA A 226 1.00 -40.57 -5.95
CA ALA A 226 -0.17 -39.95 -5.32
C ALA A 226 -0.94 -41.00 -4.53
N CYS A 227 -1.18 -40.75 -3.25
CA CYS A 227 -2.15 -41.53 -2.48
C CYS A 227 -3.51 -41.48 -3.21
N PRO A 228 -4.21 -42.61 -3.39
CA PRO A 228 -5.58 -42.60 -3.90
C PRO A 228 -6.46 -41.78 -2.93
N PRO A 229 -7.53 -41.12 -3.42
CA PRO A 229 -8.51 -40.55 -2.50
C PRO A 229 -9.06 -41.70 -1.64
N SER A 230 -8.81 -41.66 -0.34
CA SER A 230 -9.22 -42.68 0.62
C SER A 230 -10.74 -42.79 0.65
N GLY A 231 -11.29 -43.62 -0.24
CA GLY A 231 -12.65 -44.12 -0.15
C GLY A 231 -12.65 -45.37 0.72
N GLY A 232 -12.88 -45.23 2.03
CA GLY A 232 -13.23 -46.38 2.86
C GLY A 232 -12.84 -46.31 4.34
N LEU A 233 -13.90 -46.30 5.17
CA LEU A 233 -14.02 -46.83 6.52
C LEU A 233 -13.31 -46.12 7.69
N TYR A 234 -14.20 -45.52 8.48
CA TYR A 234 -14.04 -44.86 9.77
C TYR A 234 -12.98 -45.46 10.70
N ASN A 235 -11.97 -44.67 11.06
CA ASN A 235 -11.08 -44.85 12.21
C ASN A 235 -10.33 -43.53 12.47
N GLN A 236 -9.88 -43.32 13.71
CA GLN A 236 -9.27 -42.11 14.31
C GLN A 236 -8.25 -41.28 13.47
N SER A 237 -7.77 -41.80 12.34
CA SER A 237 -7.19 -41.08 11.18
C SER A 237 -8.11 -39.97 10.63
N ASP A 238 -9.42 -40.18 10.66
CA ASP A 238 -10.45 -39.30 10.09
C ASP A 238 -10.50 -37.90 10.70
N ILE A 239 -10.04 -37.73 11.94
CA ILE A 239 -10.06 -36.42 12.61
C ILE A 239 -8.98 -35.54 12.00
N LYS A 240 -7.77 -36.08 11.82
CA LYS A 240 -6.67 -35.36 11.19
C LYS A 240 -6.98 -35.07 9.72
N ASP A 241 -7.59 -36.03 9.02
CA ASP A 241 -8.03 -35.87 7.63
C ASP A 241 -9.14 -34.81 7.50
N ALA A 242 -10.11 -34.78 8.42
CA ALA A 242 -11.13 -33.73 8.46
C ALA A 242 -10.57 -32.35 8.83
N MET A 243 -9.55 -32.30 9.69
CA MET A 243 -8.86 -31.05 10.04
C MET A 243 -8.00 -30.52 8.89
N GLU A 244 -7.34 -31.41 8.14
CA GLU A 244 -6.67 -31.04 6.89
C GLU A 244 -7.66 -30.56 5.84
N GLU A 245 -8.77 -31.28 5.63
CA GLU A 245 -9.86 -30.89 4.71
C GLU A 245 -10.41 -29.49 5.08
N LEU A 246 -10.62 -29.23 6.37
CA LEU A 246 -11.05 -27.93 6.86
C LEU A 246 -10.01 -26.82 6.63
N THR A 247 -8.74 -27.13 6.89
CA THR A 247 -7.65 -26.20 6.61
C THR A 247 -7.60 -25.87 5.13
N ARG A 248 -7.91 -26.83 4.23
CA ARG A 248 -8.06 -26.61 2.79
C ARG A 248 -9.27 -25.73 2.48
N HIS A 249 -10.41 -25.93 3.15
CA HIS A 249 -11.59 -25.07 2.98
C HIS A 249 -11.34 -23.62 3.43
N LEU A 250 -10.62 -23.43 4.54
CA LEU A 250 -10.15 -22.14 5.04
C LEU A 250 -9.23 -21.47 4.02
N LYS A 251 -8.14 -22.14 3.64
CA LYS A 251 -7.21 -21.67 2.61
C LYS A 251 -7.91 -21.34 1.29
N SER A 252 -8.92 -22.13 0.89
CA SER A 252 -9.73 -21.88 -0.30
C SER A 252 -10.48 -20.56 -0.21
N TYR A 253 -11.22 -20.36 0.90
CA TYR A 253 -11.95 -19.12 1.17
C TYR A 253 -11.02 -17.90 1.14
N TYR A 254 -9.86 -17.97 1.78
CA TYR A 254 -8.88 -16.88 1.79
C TYR A 254 -8.22 -16.65 0.45
N SER A 255 -7.87 -17.70 -0.28
CA SER A 255 -7.27 -17.55 -1.61
C SER A 255 -8.18 -16.80 -2.59
N GLY A 256 -9.51 -16.94 -2.42
CA GLY A 256 -10.52 -16.17 -3.14
C GLY A 256 -10.79 -14.77 -2.57
N ALA A 257 -10.60 -14.55 -1.26
CA ALA A 257 -10.75 -13.25 -0.62
C ALA A 257 -9.52 -12.33 -0.80
N LEU A 258 -8.30 -12.86 -0.71
CA LEU A 258 -7.03 -12.16 -0.89
C LEU A 258 -6.66 -11.89 -2.36
N LYS A 259 -7.43 -12.40 -3.33
CA LYS A 259 -7.28 -12.09 -4.76
C LYS A 259 -8.46 -11.23 -5.25
N PRO A 260 -8.53 -9.95 -4.88
CA PRO A 260 -9.61 -9.06 -5.34
C PRO A 260 -9.58 -8.78 -6.85
N SER A 261 -8.51 -9.15 -7.57
CA SER A 261 -8.33 -8.89 -9.00
C SER A 261 -9.26 -9.64 -9.95
N GLN A 262 -10.10 -10.57 -9.45
CA GLN A 262 -11.12 -11.25 -10.25
C GLN A 262 -12.56 -10.86 -9.90
N ARG A 263 -12.80 -9.97 -8.92
CA ARG A 263 -14.15 -9.53 -8.51
C ARG A 263 -14.74 -8.40 -9.37
N ARG A 264 -14.16 -8.08 -10.53
CA ARG A 264 -14.72 -7.13 -11.50
C ARG A 264 -14.87 -7.77 -12.87
N HIS A 265 -15.98 -8.47 -13.07
CA HIS A 265 -16.64 -8.61 -14.37
C HIS A 265 -18.14 -8.48 -14.16
#